data_AF-A0A8S9EVW1-F1
#
_entry.id   AF-A0A8S9EVW1-F1
#
_cell.length_a   1.000
_cell.length_b   1.000
_cell.length_c   1.000
_cell.angle_alpha   90.00
_cell.angle_beta   90.00
_cell.angle_gamma   90.00
#
_symmetry.space_group_name_H-M   'P 1'
#
loop_
_entity.id
_entity.type
_entity.pdbx_description
1 polymer ?
#
loop_
_entity_poly.entity_id
_entity_poly.type
_entity_poly.pdbx_seq_one_letter_code
_entity_poly.pdbx_strand_id
1 'polypeptide(L)'
;MWRARALGAWALLASLAVASWGVRGLKVIVKEASGKVFLQCVMQSQSQFIWLKSGTKIENVTQLDLGAVYDDPRGTYRCKTESGKESSPFQVHYRMCQNCIEVDAPTISGIVVADVVATIFLAVAVYCITGQDKGRMSRASDRQNLIANELYQPLGERDDGQYSQLAPAKARK
;
A
#
# COMPACT_ATOMS: atom_id res chain seq x y z
N MET A 1 44.82 -55.59 26.96
CA MET A 1 44.17 -54.73 27.97
C MET A 1 45.19 -53.67 28.39
N TRP A 2 45.14 -52.45 27.82
CA TRP A 2 44.65 -51.20 28.44
C TRP A 2 45.35 -50.86 29.77
N ARG A 3 45.87 -49.67 30.07
CA ARG A 3 45.89 -48.34 29.44
C ARG A 3 46.91 -47.46 30.22
N ALA A 4 47.54 -46.54 29.49
CA ALA A 4 47.96 -45.18 29.84
C ALA A 4 48.43 -44.84 31.28
N ARG A 5 49.66 -44.29 31.39
CA ARG A 5 50.03 -43.35 32.45
C ARG A 5 50.38 -41.99 31.82
N ALA A 6 49.81 -40.97 32.44
CA ALA A 6 49.60 -39.62 31.95
C ALA A 6 50.88 -38.80 31.77
N LEU A 7 51.11 -38.34 30.54
CA LEU A 7 51.91 -37.16 30.21
C LEU A 7 50.98 -36.22 29.46
N GLY A 8 50.42 -35.22 30.14
CA GLY A 8 49.52 -34.28 29.47
C GLY A 8 48.66 -33.46 30.41
N ALA A 9 49.26 -32.77 31.36
CA ALA A 9 48.52 -31.83 32.21
C ALA A 9 48.93 -30.36 32.02
N TRP A 10 49.99 -30.05 31.25
CA TRP A 10 50.47 -28.66 31.08
C TRP A 10 50.31 -28.07 29.67
N ALA A 11 49.78 -28.83 28.70
CA ALA A 11 49.55 -28.31 27.35
C ALA A 11 48.19 -27.63 27.14
N LEU A 12 47.26 -27.70 28.10
CA LEU A 12 45.87 -27.27 27.89
C LEU A 12 45.53 -25.83 28.34
N LEU A 13 46.50 -25.04 28.83
CA LEU A 13 46.25 -23.65 29.25
C LEU A 13 46.67 -22.58 28.23
N ALA A 14 47.19 -22.94 27.06
CA ALA A 14 47.71 -21.98 26.08
C ALA A 14 46.75 -21.60 24.94
N SER A 15 45.46 -21.96 25.02
CA SER A 15 44.53 -21.77 23.89
C SER A 15 43.25 -21.03 24.25
N LEU A 16 43.35 -19.96 25.04
CA LEU A 16 42.26 -19.00 25.25
C LEU A 16 42.83 -17.57 25.30
N ALA A 17 43.59 -17.21 24.26
CA ALA A 17 43.78 -15.82 23.90
C ALA A 17 43.26 -15.65 22.48
N VAL A 18 41.93 -15.72 22.32
CA VAL A 18 41.29 -15.09 21.16
C VAL A 18 41.52 -13.61 21.37
N ALA A 19 42.55 -13.08 20.72
CA ALA A 19 42.72 -11.65 20.58
C ALA A 19 41.42 -11.12 19.97
N SER A 20 40.58 -10.53 20.79
CA SER A 20 39.53 -9.63 20.33
C SER A 20 40.26 -8.45 19.70
N TRP A 21 40.67 -8.60 18.45
CA TRP A 21 41.04 -7.48 17.60
C TRP A 21 39.75 -6.74 17.33
N GLY A 22 39.32 -5.95 18.32
CA GLY A 22 38.29 -4.95 18.14
C GLY A 22 38.73 -4.09 16.96
N VAL A 23 37.94 -4.09 15.90
CA VAL A 23 38.17 -3.29 14.71
C VAL A 23 38.24 -1.83 15.15
N ARG A 24 39.45 -1.29 15.34
CA ARG A 24 39.72 0.13 15.59
C ARG A 24 39.56 0.91 14.27
N GLY A 25 38.42 0.74 13.60
CA GLY A 25 38.11 1.35 12.32
C GLY A 25 37.04 2.42 12.45
N LEU A 26 37.17 3.50 11.68
CA LEU A 26 36.08 4.45 11.49
C LEU A 26 34.93 3.75 10.76
N LYS A 27 33.73 3.77 11.34
CA LYS A 27 32.52 3.20 10.73
C LYS A 27 31.54 4.30 10.36
N VAL A 28 31.09 4.30 9.11
CA VAL A 28 30.02 5.19 8.64
C VAL A 28 28.67 4.50 8.85
N ILE A 29 27.70 5.23 9.40
CA ILE A 29 26.31 4.81 9.57
C ILE A 29 25.38 5.80 8.87
N VAL A 30 24.26 5.29 8.37
CA VAL A 30 23.20 6.11 7.77
C VAL A 30 22.09 6.28 8.80
N LYS A 31 21.60 7.51 8.96
CA LYS A 31 20.48 7.86 9.81
C LYS A 31 19.43 8.57 8.96
N GLU A 32 18.20 8.07 9.01
CA GLU A 32 17.07 8.71 8.36
C GLU A 32 16.19 9.36 9.42
N ALA A 33 15.90 10.64 9.27
CA ALA A 33 15.01 11.37 10.16
C ALA A 33 14.20 12.39 9.36
N SER A 34 12.88 12.39 9.54
CA SER A 34 11.95 13.33 8.89
C SER A 34 12.07 13.37 7.36
N GLY A 35 12.29 12.22 6.71
CA GLY A 35 12.42 12.15 5.25
C GLY A 35 13.73 12.73 4.70
N LYS A 36 14.72 12.97 5.56
CA LYS A 36 16.08 13.37 5.19
C LYS A 36 17.10 12.28 5.53
N VAL A 37 18.16 12.21 4.74
CA VAL A 37 19.25 11.26 4.92
C VAL A 37 20.46 11.95 5.54
N PHE A 38 20.97 11.36 6.60
CA PHE A 38 22.15 11.85 7.29
C PHE A 38 23.22 10.76 7.36
N LEU A 39 24.48 11.13 7.11
CA LEU A 39 25.62 10.25 7.36
C LEU A 39 26.29 10.64 8.66
N GLN A 40 26.53 9.66 9.53
CA GLN A 40 27.29 9.85 10.75
C GLN A 40 28.50 8.93 10.75
N CYS A 41 29.64 9.49 11.14
CA CYS A 41 30.87 8.73 11.32
C CYS A 41 31.05 8.44 12.82
N VAL A 42 31.25 7.18 13.18
CA VAL A 42 31.42 6.74 14.57
C VAL A 42 32.87 6.30 14.78
N MET A 43 33.52 6.95 15.75
CA MET A 43 34.85 6.59 16.23
C MET A 43 34.89 6.75 17.76
N GLN A 44 35.63 5.88 18.44
CA GLN A 44 35.66 5.77 19.91
C GLN A 44 36.11 7.04 20.66
N SER A 45 36.66 8.06 19.99
CA SER A 45 37.35 9.16 20.67
C SER A 45 37.21 10.56 20.06
N GLN A 46 36.41 10.76 19.02
CA GLN A 46 36.24 12.10 18.40
C GLN A 46 34.82 12.35 17.88
N SER A 47 34.41 13.62 17.97
CA SER A 47 33.09 14.10 17.56
C SER A 47 33.09 14.78 16.18
N GLN A 48 34.17 15.46 15.77
CA GLN A 48 34.25 16.18 14.50
C GLN A 48 35.01 15.39 13.42
N PHE A 49 34.45 15.37 12.21
CA PHE A 49 35.01 14.65 11.06
C PHE A 49 34.99 15.54 9.81
N ILE A 50 35.99 15.34 8.96
CA ILE A 50 36.09 15.95 7.64
C ILE A 50 35.42 15.02 6.63
N TRP A 51 34.41 15.50 5.93
CA TRP A 51 33.70 14.72 4.91
C TRP A 51 34.27 14.94 3.51
N LEU A 52 34.42 13.82 2.80
CA LEU A 52 34.90 13.77 1.42
C LEU A 52 33.85 13.10 0.55
N LYS A 53 33.45 13.73 -0.57
CA LYS A 53 32.60 13.13 -1.61
C LYS A 53 33.42 12.94 -2.87
N SER A 54 33.54 11.70 -3.33
CA SER A 54 34.35 11.37 -4.52
C SER A 54 35.79 11.96 -4.48
N GLY A 55 36.35 12.17 -3.29
CA GLY A 55 37.69 12.73 -3.07
C GLY A 55 37.74 14.24 -2.81
N THR A 56 36.66 15.00 -2.99
CA THR A 56 36.62 16.44 -2.69
C THR A 56 36.10 16.69 -1.28
N LYS A 57 36.74 17.61 -0.55
CA LYS A 57 36.31 18.01 0.81
C LYS A 57 35.02 18.82 0.71
N ILE A 58 33.99 18.42 1.45
CA ILE A 58 32.71 19.13 1.51
C ILE A 58 32.66 19.99 2.77
N GLU A 59 32.65 19.35 3.94
CA GLU A 59 32.33 20.01 5.20
C GLU A 59 32.99 19.33 6.41
N ASN A 60 33.17 20.10 7.48
CA ASN A 60 33.73 19.66 8.75
C ASN A 60 32.62 19.58 9.82
N VAL A 61 31.79 18.56 9.75
CA VAL A 61 30.63 18.37 10.63
C VAL A 61 30.58 16.95 11.18
N THR A 62 29.94 16.79 12.33
CA THR A 62 29.78 15.47 12.98
C THR A 62 28.83 14.57 12.18
N GLN A 63 27.85 15.17 11.51
CA GLN A 63 26.80 14.52 10.74
C GLN A 63 26.62 15.30 9.43
N LEU A 64 26.72 14.60 8.30
CA LEU A 64 26.55 15.18 6.97
C LEU A 64 25.10 15.02 6.52
N ASP A 65 24.44 16.13 6.21
CA ASP A 65 23.10 16.14 5.61
C ASP A 65 23.23 15.91 4.09
N LEU A 66 22.55 14.89 3.58
CA LEU A 66 22.50 14.60 2.14
C LEU A 66 21.25 15.19 1.46
N GLY A 67 20.36 15.82 2.22
CA GLY A 67 19.11 16.38 1.73
C GLY A 67 17.92 15.43 1.90
N ALA A 68 16.86 15.72 1.14
CA ALA A 68 15.67 14.90 1.17
C ALA A 68 15.93 13.55 0.50
N VAL A 69 15.30 12.52 1.03
CA VAL A 69 15.34 11.16 0.49
C VAL A 69 14.85 11.13 -0.97
N TYR A 70 13.93 12.03 -1.35
CA TYR A 70 13.39 12.20 -2.70
C TYR A 70 14.34 12.86 -3.72
N ASP A 71 15.42 13.50 -3.27
CA ASP A 71 16.42 14.10 -4.17
C ASP A 71 17.38 13.05 -4.76
N ASP A 72 17.14 11.76 -4.48
CA ASP A 72 17.99 10.64 -4.86
C ASP A 72 19.48 10.90 -4.59
N PRO A 73 19.87 11.13 -3.33
CA PRO A 73 21.27 11.39 -3.01
C PRO A 73 22.12 10.17 -3.36
N ARG A 74 23.04 10.36 -4.31
CA ARG A 74 23.99 9.35 -4.78
C ARG A 74 25.43 9.85 -4.66
N GLY A 75 26.35 8.94 -4.35
CA GLY A 75 27.78 9.24 -4.33
C GLY A 75 28.56 8.38 -3.35
N THR A 76 29.88 8.48 -3.44
CA THR A 76 30.81 7.77 -2.54
C THR A 76 31.36 8.75 -1.52
N TYR A 77 31.11 8.46 -0.25
CA TYR A 77 31.48 9.28 0.89
C TYR A 77 32.58 8.63 1.71
N ARG A 78 33.47 9.45 2.27
CA ARG A 78 34.49 9.04 3.25
C ARG A 78 34.54 10.07 4.36
N CYS A 79 34.70 9.61 5.60
CA CYS A 79 35.04 10.49 6.72
C CYS A 79 36.53 10.38 7.04
N LYS A 80 37.13 11.53 7.34
CA LYS A 80 38.53 11.66 7.75
C LYS A 80 38.60 12.35 9.10
N THR A 81 39.46 11.82 9.96
CA THR A 81 39.79 12.41 11.25
C THR A 81 40.85 13.49 11.05
N GLU A 82 40.94 14.50 11.92
CA GLU A 82 42.06 15.46 11.89
C GLU A 82 43.43 14.77 12.00
N SER A 83 43.48 13.63 12.71
CA SER A 83 44.67 12.79 12.82
C SER A 83 45.04 12.04 11.53
N GLY A 84 44.38 12.30 10.41
CA GLY A 84 44.65 11.69 9.11
C GLY A 84 44.06 10.30 8.89
N LYS A 85 43.35 9.71 9.87
CA LYS A 85 42.68 8.41 9.71
C LYS A 85 41.43 8.54 8.86
N GLU A 86 41.35 7.74 7.80
CA GLU A 86 40.22 7.72 6.86
C GLU A 86 39.38 6.45 7.03
N SER A 87 38.07 6.59 6.82
CA SER A 87 37.16 5.45 6.74
C SER A 87 37.25 4.74 5.39
N SER A 88 36.75 3.51 5.33
CA SER A 88 36.47 2.84 4.07
C SER A 88 35.48 3.68 3.23
N PRO A 89 35.58 3.65 1.89
CA PRO A 89 34.58 4.28 1.01
C PRO A 89 33.19 3.71 1.28
N PHE A 90 32.23 4.60 1.51
CA PHE A 90 30.83 4.25 1.70
C PHE A 90 30.01 4.76 0.51
N GLN A 91 29.46 3.86 -0.30
CA GLN A 91 28.67 4.22 -1.46
C GLN A 91 27.20 4.34 -1.07
N VAL A 92 26.66 5.54 -1.21
CA VAL A 92 25.24 5.84 -1.01
C VAL A 92 24.53 5.74 -2.35
N HIS A 93 23.46 4.96 -2.38
CA HIS A 93 22.64 4.75 -3.56
C HIS A 93 21.16 4.73 -3.18
N TYR A 94 20.56 5.91 -3.03
CA TYR A 94 19.10 6.03 -2.95
C TYR A 94 18.48 5.97 -4.35
N ARG A 95 17.33 5.31 -4.43
CA ARG A 95 16.45 5.30 -5.59
C ARG A 95 15.02 5.38 -5.06
N MET A 96 14.54 6.59 -4.92
CA MET A 96 13.17 6.88 -4.57
C MET A 96 12.37 7.17 -5.85
N CYS A 97 11.09 6.84 -5.83
CA CYS A 97 10.18 7.25 -6.88
C CYS A 97 9.16 8.23 -6.32
N GLN A 98 9.06 9.40 -6.95
CA GLN A 98 8.17 10.51 -6.55
C GLN A 98 6.66 10.15 -6.57
N ASN A 99 6.29 8.98 -7.10
CA ASN A 99 4.92 8.47 -7.17
C ASN A 99 4.78 7.01 -6.70
N CYS A 100 5.76 6.48 -5.99
CA CYS A 100 5.64 5.15 -5.41
C CYS A 100 4.75 5.23 -4.15
N ILE A 101 3.53 4.70 -4.25
CA ILE A 101 2.66 4.49 -3.08
C ILE A 101 3.13 3.21 -2.41
N GLU A 102 3.39 3.26 -1.11
CA GLU A 102 3.63 2.06 -0.32
C GLU A 102 2.30 1.32 -0.21
N VAL A 103 2.19 0.24 -0.98
CA VAL A 103 0.95 -0.53 -1.09
C VAL A 103 0.90 -1.53 0.06
N ASP A 104 0.44 -1.04 1.21
CA ASP A 104 0.22 -1.88 2.39
C ASP A 104 -1.04 -2.75 2.24
N ALA A 105 -1.02 -3.92 2.90
CA ALA A 105 -2.17 -4.84 2.95
C ALA A 105 -3.51 -4.15 3.34
N PRO A 106 -3.57 -3.28 4.37
CA PRO A 106 -4.78 -2.50 4.67
C PRO A 106 -5.22 -1.56 3.54
N THR A 107 -4.28 -0.93 2.81
CA THR A 107 -4.61 -0.03 1.69
C THR A 107 -5.23 -0.81 0.53
N ILE A 108 -4.66 -1.95 0.16
CA ILE A 108 -5.23 -2.84 -0.88
C ILE A 108 -6.62 -3.30 -0.46
N SER A 109 -6.73 -3.80 0.79
CA SER A 109 -7.99 -4.30 1.31
C SER A 109 -9.07 -3.22 1.32
N GLY A 110 -8.72 -1.99 1.70
CA GLY A 110 -9.63 -0.85 1.69
C GLY A 110 -10.15 -0.51 0.29
N ILE A 111 -9.28 -0.52 -0.72
CA ILE A 111 -9.66 -0.28 -2.12
C ILE A 111 -10.65 -1.35 -2.60
N VAL A 112 -10.37 -2.63 -2.33
CA VAL A 112 -11.25 -3.73 -2.75
C VAL A 112 -12.60 -3.66 -2.05
N VAL A 113 -12.63 -3.41 -0.74
CA VAL A 113 -13.89 -3.30 0.02
C VAL A 113 -14.72 -2.10 -0.47
N ALA A 114 -14.08 -0.95 -0.73
CA ALA A 114 -14.75 0.23 -1.25
C ALA A 114 -15.38 -0.02 -2.62
N ASP A 115 -14.69 -0.73 -3.52
CA ASP A 115 -15.21 -1.10 -4.84
C ASP A 115 -16.42 -2.05 -4.75
N VAL A 116 -16.35 -3.07 -3.88
CA VAL A 116 -17.50 -3.98 -3.64
C VAL A 116 -18.71 -3.22 -3.11
N VAL A 117 -18.52 -2.29 -2.17
CA VAL A 117 -19.61 -1.49 -1.62
C VAL A 117 -20.19 -0.55 -2.69
N ALA A 118 -19.34 0.10 -3.49
CA ALA A 118 -19.77 0.99 -4.57
C ALA A 118 -20.58 0.24 -5.64
N THR A 119 -20.14 -0.95 -6.04
CA THR A 119 -20.86 -1.78 -7.02
C THR A 119 -22.22 -2.25 -6.51
N ILE A 120 -22.34 -2.59 -5.22
CA ILE A 120 -23.65 -2.91 -4.60
C ILE A 120 -24.58 -1.70 -4.65
N PHE A 121 -24.10 -0.50 -4.31
CA PHE A 121 -24.92 0.72 -4.37
C PHE A 121 -25.39 1.01 -5.79
N LEU A 122 -24.52 0.86 -6.79
CA LEU A 122 -24.90 1.01 -8.20
C LEU A 122 -25.93 -0.04 -8.62
N ALA A 123 -25.78 -1.30 -8.21
CA ALA A 123 -26.73 -2.36 -8.52
C ALA A 123 -28.12 -2.09 -7.92
N VAL A 124 -28.18 -1.64 -6.66
CA VAL A 124 -29.45 -1.26 -6.00
C VAL A 124 -30.09 -0.07 -6.69
N ALA A 125 -29.31 0.96 -7.04
CA ALA A 125 -29.83 2.13 -7.75
C ALA A 125 -30.47 1.74 -9.09
N VAL A 126 -29.80 0.92 -9.89
CA VAL A 126 -30.34 0.42 -11.18
C VAL A 126 -31.57 -0.45 -10.95
N TYR A 127 -31.55 -1.32 -9.93
CA TYR A 127 -32.69 -2.15 -9.59
C TYR A 127 -33.91 -1.32 -9.19
N CYS A 128 -33.72 -0.25 -8.40
CA CYS A 128 -34.81 0.65 -8.02
C CYS A 128 -35.38 1.42 -9.22
N ILE A 129 -34.55 1.87 -10.16
CA ILE A 129 -35.01 2.58 -11.36
C ILE A 129 -35.78 1.63 -12.30
N THR A 130 -35.25 0.44 -12.57
CA THR A 130 -35.87 -0.52 -13.50
C THR A 130 -37.02 -1.32 -12.88
N GLY A 131 -37.06 -1.43 -11.55
CA GLY A 131 -38.11 -2.13 -10.81
C GLY A 131 -39.40 -1.32 -10.60
N GLN A 132 -39.36 0.01 -10.81
CA GLN A 132 -40.53 0.87 -10.64
C GLN A 132 -41.63 0.64 -11.70
N ASP A 133 -41.33 -0.02 -12.82
CA ASP A 133 -42.32 -0.35 -13.85
C ASP A 133 -43.23 -1.55 -13.50
N LYS A 134 -42.90 -2.31 -12.44
CA LYS A 134 -43.71 -3.47 -11.99
C LYS A 134 -44.60 -3.13 -10.80
N GLY A 135 -45.68 -2.39 -11.05
CA GLY A 135 -46.92 -2.60 -10.29
C GLY A 135 -47.25 -1.65 -9.13
N ARG A 136 -46.72 -0.43 -9.09
CA ARG A 136 -47.38 0.65 -8.35
C ARG A 136 -47.83 1.73 -9.32
N MET A 137 -48.85 1.41 -10.11
CA MET A 137 -49.79 2.44 -10.53
C MET A 137 -50.18 3.20 -9.28
N SER A 138 -49.80 4.47 -9.22
CA SER A 138 -50.24 5.40 -8.21
C SER A 138 -51.74 5.60 -8.40
N ARG A 139 -52.53 4.63 -7.92
CA ARG A 139 -54.01 4.63 -7.98
C ARG A 139 -54.62 5.62 -6.99
N ALA A 140 -53.83 6.56 -6.47
CA ALA A 140 -54.24 7.53 -5.48
C ALA A 140 -54.50 8.94 -6.06
N SER A 141 -54.10 9.25 -7.30
CA SER A 141 -54.33 10.58 -7.87
C SER A 141 -55.53 10.67 -8.82
N ASP A 142 -55.97 9.55 -9.40
CA ASP A 142 -57.01 9.56 -10.46
C ASP A 142 -58.42 9.28 -9.92
N ARG A 143 -58.66 9.65 -8.66
CA ARG A 143 -59.96 9.62 -7.97
C ARG A 143 -60.36 11.01 -7.45
N GLN A 144 -59.78 12.06 -8.01
CA GLN A 144 -60.18 13.43 -7.67
C GLN A 144 -60.98 14.04 -8.83
N ASN A 145 -62.29 14.01 -8.60
CA ASN A 145 -63.32 14.84 -9.19
C ASN A 145 -63.87 14.42 -10.57
N LEU A 146 -64.56 13.27 -10.60
CA LEU A 146 -65.71 13.11 -11.50
C LEU A 146 -66.73 14.20 -11.13
N ILE A 147 -66.69 15.32 -11.85
CA ILE A 147 -67.85 16.21 -11.98
C ILE A 147 -68.97 15.32 -12.52
N ALA A 148 -70.04 15.17 -11.75
CA ALA A 148 -71.26 14.50 -12.18
C ALA A 148 -71.86 15.30 -13.34
N ASN A 149 -71.41 15.02 -14.57
CA ASN A 149 -72.07 15.45 -15.79
C ASN A 149 -72.54 14.18 -16.50
N GLU A 150 -73.86 14.02 -16.51
CA GLU A 150 -74.66 12.86 -16.94
C GLU A 150 -74.51 12.47 -18.43
N LEU A 151 -73.45 12.88 -19.13
CA LEU A 151 -73.35 12.78 -20.60
C LEU A 151 -72.33 11.76 -21.13
N TYR A 152 -71.63 11.04 -20.27
CA TYR A 152 -70.75 9.95 -20.73
C TYR A 152 -70.96 8.69 -19.89
N GLN A 153 -71.73 7.74 -20.43
CA GLN A 153 -71.75 6.36 -19.93
C GLN A 153 -70.42 5.67 -20.29
N PRO A 154 -69.72 5.06 -19.32
CA PRO A 154 -68.62 4.15 -19.64
C PRO A 154 -69.20 2.91 -20.32
N LEU A 155 -68.66 2.57 -21.49
CA LEU A 155 -69.03 1.35 -22.21
C LEU A 155 -68.70 0.14 -21.33
N GLY A 156 -69.75 -0.49 -20.79
CA GLY A 156 -69.66 -1.81 -20.19
C GLY A 156 -69.31 -2.83 -21.27
N GLU A 157 -68.45 -3.79 -20.92
CA GLU A 157 -68.07 -4.95 -21.71
C GLU A 157 -69.33 -5.63 -22.29
N ARG A 158 -69.64 -5.37 -23.56
CA ARG A 158 -70.87 -5.82 -24.23
C ARG A 158 -70.57 -7.13 -24.95
N ASP A 159 -70.61 -8.23 -24.21
CA ASP A 159 -70.55 -9.60 -24.72
C ASP A 159 -71.90 -10.02 -25.35
N ASP A 160 -72.36 -9.30 -26.38
CA ASP A 160 -73.59 -9.65 -27.13
C ASP A 160 -73.50 -9.17 -28.59
N GLY A 161 -72.35 -9.39 -29.23
CA GLY A 161 -72.18 -9.20 -30.66
C GLY A 161 -72.64 -10.43 -31.43
N GLN A 162 -73.59 -10.27 -32.35
CA GLN A 162 -74.22 -11.31 -33.19
C GLN A 162 -73.26 -12.08 -34.15
N TYR A 163 -71.95 -11.97 -33.95
CA TYR A 163 -70.88 -12.58 -34.76
C TYR A 163 -69.83 -13.34 -33.92
N SER A 164 -70.01 -13.51 -32.61
CA SER A 164 -69.06 -14.23 -31.74
C SER A 164 -69.18 -15.77 -31.75
N GLN A 165 -70.14 -16.33 -32.50
CA GLN A 165 -70.31 -17.79 -32.60
C GLN A 165 -69.92 -18.32 -33.98
N LEU A 166 -68.64 -18.27 -34.31
CA LEU A 166 -68.09 -19.14 -35.35
C LEU A 166 -67.76 -20.48 -34.69
N ALA A 167 -68.54 -21.51 -35.01
CA ALA A 167 -68.43 -22.85 -34.43
C ALA A 167 -67.03 -23.46 -34.68
N PRO A 168 -66.42 -24.12 -33.68
CA PRO A 168 -65.16 -24.83 -33.89
C PRO A 168 -65.37 -26.05 -34.80
N ALA A 169 -64.45 -26.24 -35.74
CA ALA A 169 -64.46 -27.33 -36.70
C ALA A 169 -64.47 -28.71 -36.01
N LYS A 170 -65.41 -29.56 -36.42
CA LYS A 170 -65.63 -30.91 -35.88
C LYS A 170 -64.48 -31.85 -36.27
N ALA A 171 -63.71 -32.32 -35.29
CA ALA A 171 -62.74 -33.41 -35.51
C ALA A 171 -63.49 -34.71 -35.86
N ARG A 172 -63.16 -35.30 -37.00
CA ARG A 172 -63.68 -36.60 -37.44
C ARG A 172 -62.65 -37.68 -37.09
N LYS A 173 -63.14 -38.76 -36.47
CA LYS A 173 -62.38 -39.94 -36.06
C LYS A 173 -61.99 -40.79 -37.27
#